data_AF-A0A6J1FID3-F1
#
_entry.id   AF-A0A6J1FID3-F1
#
_cell.length_a   1.000
_cell.length_b   1.000
_cell.length_c   1.000
_cell.angle_alpha   90.00
_cell.angle_beta   90.00
_cell.angle_gamma   90.00
#
_symmetry.space_group_name_H-M   'P 1'
#
loop_
_entity.id
_entity.type
_entity.pdbx_description
1 polymer ?
#
loop_
_entity_poly.entity_id
_entity_poly.type
_entity_poly.pdbx_seq_one_letter_code
_entity_poly.pdbx_strand_id
1 'polypeptide(L)'
;MAGRTVLKEKSRAGSFFSATLVLWTVSLWFEILFDRRFELLYLVFGALFYQSANSAIRFLISKEPLVVNTAVSLLHSIITSASVLFVLANRWLSHGSDGMFEHSQLFGGTWPWAYAALCFSCGYFAYDQWDMLQYRLYSGWIPAILVHHLVLLICFTLALYRNVTINYLILTLICELHSIFLHVRRLRRMAGVRDAESFIVKVEWTLNWLTFTFARFVPHILITAKLIMDASKFDKGVELPLALFGMAAMNLLNVFLGIDLFNAVKKESNYQKNDHLHHE
;
A
#
# COMPACT_ATOMS: atom_id res chain seq x y z
N MET A 1 -24.83 -13.16 -22.42
CA MET A 1 -24.02 -12.03 -22.95
C MET A 1 -23.17 -11.34 -21.87
N ALA A 2 -23.69 -11.08 -20.66
CA ALA A 2 -22.95 -10.42 -19.57
C ALA A 2 -21.63 -11.12 -19.14
N GLY A 3 -21.56 -12.46 -19.18
CA GLY A 3 -20.32 -13.17 -18.86
C GLY A 3 -19.17 -12.94 -19.86
N ARG A 4 -19.47 -12.74 -21.15
CA ARG A 4 -18.45 -12.48 -22.17
C ARG A 4 -17.87 -11.07 -22.09
N THR A 5 -18.68 -10.08 -21.72
CA THR A 5 -18.22 -8.69 -21.55
C THR A 5 -17.30 -8.56 -20.34
N VAL A 6 -17.69 -9.15 -19.20
CA VAL A 6 -16.88 -9.14 -17.96
C VAL A 6 -15.52 -9.82 -18.17
N LEU A 7 -15.47 -10.96 -18.87
CA LEU A 7 -14.20 -11.64 -19.18
C LEU A 7 -13.30 -10.78 -20.10
N LYS A 8 -13.90 -10.10 -21.08
CA LYS A 8 -13.17 -9.23 -22.02
C LYS A 8 -12.59 -8.00 -21.33
N GLU A 9 -13.34 -7.38 -20.42
CA GLU A 9 -12.87 -6.26 -19.60
C GLU A 9 -11.74 -6.67 -18.66
N LYS A 10 -11.88 -7.81 -17.97
CA LYS A 10 -10.84 -8.35 -17.08
C LYS A 10 -9.54 -8.66 -17.84
N SER A 11 -9.66 -9.14 -19.08
CA SER A 11 -8.51 -9.39 -19.96
C SER A 11 -7.80 -8.10 -20.36
N ARG A 12 -8.54 -7.04 -20.73
CA ARG A 12 -7.96 -5.75 -21.13
C ARG A 12 -7.23 -5.05 -19.99
N ALA A 13 -7.86 -5.00 -18.82
CA ALA A 13 -7.23 -4.44 -17.62
C ALA A 13 -5.92 -5.17 -17.30
N GLY A 14 -5.95 -6.51 -17.29
CA GLY A 14 -4.75 -7.32 -17.05
C GLY A 14 -3.60 -7.01 -18.02
N SER A 15 -3.90 -6.90 -19.32
CA SER A 15 -2.89 -6.54 -20.33
C SER A 15 -2.30 -5.15 -20.11
N PHE A 16 -3.11 -4.16 -19.76
CA PHE A 16 -2.64 -2.80 -19.46
C PHE A 16 -1.66 -2.79 -18.29
N PHE A 17 -2.05 -3.34 -17.13
CA PHE A 17 -1.19 -3.35 -15.94
C PHE A 17 0.04 -4.25 -16.08
N SER A 18 -0.02 -5.28 -16.93
CA SER A 18 1.15 -6.09 -17.28
C SER A 18 2.13 -5.27 -18.12
N ALA A 19 1.64 -4.54 -19.13
CA ALA A 19 2.49 -3.71 -19.98
C ALA A 19 3.18 -2.59 -19.18
N THR A 20 2.47 -1.92 -18.27
CA THR A 20 3.07 -0.88 -17.41
C THR A 20 4.11 -1.46 -16.46
N LEU A 21 3.88 -2.65 -15.88
CA LEU A 21 4.86 -3.32 -15.03
C LEU A 21 6.12 -3.73 -15.82
N VAL A 22 5.97 -4.21 -17.05
CA VAL A 22 7.11 -4.53 -17.93
C VAL A 22 7.92 -3.27 -18.26
N LEU A 23 7.25 -2.19 -18.69
CA LEU A 23 7.92 -0.92 -18.99
C LEU A 23 8.67 -0.37 -17.76
N TRP A 24 8.03 -0.44 -16.59
CA TRP A 24 8.65 -0.06 -15.33
C TRP A 24 9.88 -0.92 -15.01
N THR A 25 9.79 -2.24 -15.21
CA THR A 25 10.90 -3.17 -14.99
C THR A 25 12.07 -2.88 -15.92
N VAL A 26 11.81 -2.59 -17.19
CA VAL A 26 12.84 -2.20 -18.17
C VAL A 26 13.51 -0.90 -17.75
N SER A 27 12.73 0.11 -17.33
CA SER A 27 13.28 1.37 -16.82
C SER A 27 14.17 1.17 -15.58
N LEU A 28 13.76 0.31 -14.64
CA LEU A 28 14.56 -0.01 -13.46
C LEU A 28 15.90 -0.64 -13.83
N TRP A 29 15.89 -1.63 -14.72
CA TRP A 29 17.13 -2.27 -15.18
C TRP A 29 18.02 -1.31 -15.98
N PHE A 30 17.42 -0.36 -16.70
CA PHE A 30 18.17 0.66 -17.40
C PHE A 30 19.01 1.49 -16.40
N GLU A 31 18.37 2.03 -15.36
CA GLU A 31 19.04 2.83 -14.32
C GLU A 31 20.11 2.02 -13.55
N ILE A 32 19.83 0.76 -13.23
CA ILE A 32 20.79 -0.11 -12.52
C ILE A 32 22.02 -0.41 -13.39
N LEU A 33 21.82 -0.82 -14.64
CA LEU A 33 22.89 -1.37 -15.48
C LEU A 33 23.65 -0.28 -16.24
N PHE A 34 22.95 0.70 -16.80
CA PHE A 34 23.56 1.74 -17.64
C PHE A 34 23.96 2.96 -16.82
N ASP A 35 23.09 3.42 -15.92
CA ASP A 35 23.38 4.57 -15.05
C ASP A 35 24.12 4.16 -13.75
N ARG A 36 24.40 2.87 -13.57
CA ARG A 36 25.18 2.27 -12.46
C ARG A 36 24.62 2.56 -11.07
N ARG A 37 23.30 2.65 -10.96
CA ARG A 37 22.58 2.96 -9.71
C ARG A 37 22.33 1.72 -8.86
N PHE A 38 23.41 1.15 -8.34
CA PHE A 38 23.34 -0.09 -7.56
C PHE A 38 22.58 0.04 -6.24
N GLU A 39 22.32 1.25 -5.74
CA GLU A 39 21.43 1.49 -4.60
C GLU A 39 19.99 1.02 -4.87
N LEU A 40 19.57 0.94 -6.15
CA LEU A 40 18.25 0.41 -6.51
C LEU A 40 18.17 -1.13 -6.37
N LEU A 41 19.29 -1.83 -6.10
CA LEU A 41 19.25 -3.27 -5.83
C LEU A 41 18.47 -3.62 -4.55
N TYR A 42 18.31 -2.69 -3.59
CA TYR A 42 17.43 -2.89 -2.44
C TYR A 42 15.98 -3.14 -2.84
N LEU A 43 15.53 -2.55 -3.96
CA LEU A 43 14.21 -2.77 -4.51
C LEU A 43 14.08 -4.16 -5.13
N VAL A 44 15.10 -4.60 -5.88
CA VAL A 44 15.15 -5.96 -6.44
C VAL A 44 15.17 -7.00 -5.32
N PHE A 45 15.96 -6.75 -4.28
CA PHE A 45 15.99 -7.57 -3.07
C PHE A 45 14.61 -7.66 -2.40
N GLY A 46 13.90 -6.53 -2.27
CA GLY A 46 12.52 -6.52 -1.77
C GLY A 46 11.59 -7.41 -2.58
N ALA A 47 11.58 -7.28 -3.92
CA ALA A 47 10.75 -8.10 -4.79
C ALA A 47 11.07 -9.61 -4.64
N LEU A 48 12.35 -9.98 -4.60
CA LEU A 48 12.78 -11.36 -4.42
C LEU A 48 12.44 -11.91 -3.04
N PHE A 49 12.55 -11.10 -1.99
CA PHE A 49 12.17 -11.46 -0.63
C PHE A 49 10.69 -11.85 -0.56
N TYR A 50 9.79 -11.02 -1.11
CA TYR A 50 8.36 -11.31 -1.09
C TYR A 50 7.96 -12.45 -2.02
N GLN A 51 8.65 -12.63 -3.15
CA GLN A 51 8.48 -13.81 -4.00
C GLN A 51 8.89 -15.11 -3.27
N SER A 52 9.95 -15.03 -2.46
CA SER A 52 10.40 -16.16 -1.63
C SER A 52 9.40 -16.43 -0.50
N ALA A 53 8.89 -15.39 0.16
CA ALA A 53 7.84 -15.51 1.18
C ALA A 53 6.55 -16.12 0.60
N ASN A 54 6.13 -15.71 -0.60
CA ASN A 54 5.00 -16.30 -1.32
C ASN A 54 5.21 -17.81 -1.51
N SER A 55 6.38 -18.20 -2.00
CA SER A 55 6.74 -19.60 -2.24
C SER A 55 6.71 -20.42 -0.94
N ALA A 56 7.25 -19.86 0.15
CA ALA A 56 7.22 -20.48 1.47
C ALA A 56 5.79 -20.62 2.01
N ILE A 57 4.95 -19.59 1.91
CA ILE A 57 3.54 -19.63 2.37
C ILE A 57 2.73 -20.63 1.53
N ARG A 58 2.97 -20.71 0.21
CA ARG A 58 2.35 -21.70 -0.67
C ARG A 58 2.68 -23.13 -0.28
N PHE A 59 3.91 -23.34 0.17
CA PHE A 59 4.39 -24.65 0.59
C PHE A 59 3.89 -25.03 1.99
N LEU A 60 3.91 -24.08 2.94
CA LEU A 60 3.69 -24.36 4.36
C LEU A 60 2.24 -24.16 4.84
N ILE A 61 1.49 -23.23 4.24
CA ILE A 61 0.22 -22.73 4.81
C ILE A 61 -0.98 -23.03 3.88
N SER A 62 -0.96 -22.54 2.64
CA SER A 62 -2.11 -22.68 1.74
C SER A 62 -1.71 -22.55 0.27
N LYS A 63 -2.32 -23.36 -0.61
CA LYS A 63 -2.14 -23.25 -2.06
C LYS A 63 -3.09 -22.23 -2.69
N GLU A 64 -4.10 -21.75 -1.96
CA GLU A 64 -5.08 -20.82 -2.47
C GLU A 64 -4.43 -19.45 -2.76
N PRO A 65 -4.41 -18.98 -4.02
CA PRO A 65 -3.67 -17.77 -4.37
C PRO A 65 -4.08 -16.53 -3.58
N LEU A 66 -5.37 -16.39 -3.27
CA LEU A 66 -5.87 -15.23 -2.54
C LEU A 66 -5.43 -15.22 -1.07
N VAL A 67 -5.35 -16.39 -0.43
CA VAL A 67 -4.86 -16.54 0.95
C VAL A 67 -3.37 -16.23 1.00
N VAL A 68 -2.59 -16.79 0.05
CA VAL A 68 -1.15 -16.55 -0.07
C VAL A 68 -0.87 -15.06 -0.26
N ASN A 69 -1.54 -14.44 -1.25
CA ASN A 69 -1.38 -13.02 -1.55
C ASN A 69 -1.67 -12.17 -0.29
N THR A 70 -2.80 -12.41 0.36
CA THR A 70 -3.17 -11.67 1.59
C THR A 70 -2.17 -11.87 2.73
N ALA A 71 -1.60 -13.07 2.88
CA ALA A 71 -0.59 -13.35 3.89
C ALA A 71 0.76 -12.66 3.59
N VAL A 72 1.17 -12.61 2.33
CA VAL A 72 2.36 -11.85 1.91
C VAL A 72 2.13 -10.36 2.08
N SER A 73 0.93 -9.85 1.77
CA SER A 73 0.57 -8.45 2.04
C SER A 73 0.59 -8.13 3.53
N LEU A 74 0.12 -9.03 4.39
CA LEU A 74 0.24 -8.87 5.84
C LEU A 74 1.71 -8.76 6.28
N LEU A 75 2.56 -9.66 5.78
CA LEU A 75 4.01 -9.62 6.05
C LEU A 75 4.61 -8.29 5.61
N HIS A 76 4.19 -7.77 4.44
CA HIS A 76 4.60 -6.47 3.97
C HIS A 76 4.19 -5.34 4.91
N SER A 77 2.91 -5.26 5.27
CA SER A 77 2.42 -4.20 6.13
C SER A 77 3.10 -4.21 7.51
N ILE A 78 3.44 -5.40 8.05
CA ILE A 78 4.21 -5.52 9.30
C ILE A 78 5.62 -4.97 9.12
N ILE A 79 6.37 -5.43 8.11
CA ILE A 79 7.76 -5.00 7.89
C ILE A 79 7.83 -3.51 7.57
N THR A 80 6.97 -3.02 6.69
CA THR A 80 6.93 -1.61 6.30
C THR A 80 6.55 -0.72 7.48
N SER A 81 5.53 -1.10 8.27
CA SER A 81 5.16 -0.35 9.47
C SER A 81 6.30 -0.30 10.49
N ALA A 82 6.97 -1.42 10.74
CA ALA A 82 8.13 -1.46 11.62
C ALA A 82 9.27 -0.58 11.10
N SER A 83 9.54 -0.60 9.79
CA SER A 83 10.57 0.22 9.15
C SER A 83 10.26 1.71 9.23
N VAL A 84 9.01 2.11 8.98
CA VAL A 84 8.56 3.51 9.08
C VAL A 84 8.67 3.99 10.53
N LEU A 85 8.17 3.22 11.50
CA LEU A 85 8.27 3.57 12.91
C LEU A 85 9.74 3.68 13.35
N PHE A 86 10.61 2.78 12.87
CA PHE A 86 12.04 2.85 13.14
C PHE A 86 12.70 4.11 12.55
N VAL A 87 12.40 4.46 11.30
CA VAL A 87 12.90 5.70 10.65
C VAL A 87 12.45 6.93 11.45
N LEU A 88 11.17 7.00 11.83
CA LEU A 88 10.61 8.13 12.58
C LEU A 88 11.20 8.21 14.00
N ALA A 89 11.29 7.09 14.71
CA ALA A 89 11.88 7.04 16.04
C ALA A 89 13.36 7.46 16.01
N ASN A 90 14.14 6.95 15.04
CA ASN A 90 15.54 7.32 14.91
C ASN A 90 15.73 8.81 14.59
N ARG A 91 14.87 9.36 13.72
CA ARG A 91 14.88 10.81 13.42
C ARG A 91 14.54 11.63 14.67
N TRP A 92 13.48 11.24 15.37
CA TRP A 92 13.02 11.92 16.59
C TRP A 92 14.08 11.88 17.70
N LEU A 93 14.71 10.72 17.93
CA LEU A 93 15.74 10.57 18.96
C LEU A 93 17.02 11.36 18.65
N SER A 94 17.39 11.46 17.37
CA SER A 94 18.63 12.12 16.97
C SER A 94 18.52 13.65 16.92
N HIS A 95 17.35 14.19 16.55
CA HIS A 95 17.19 15.61 16.22
C HIS A 95 15.89 16.25 16.77
N GLY A 96 15.13 15.52 17.59
CA GLY A 96 13.83 15.98 18.09
C GLY A 96 12.74 16.06 17.01
N SER A 97 11.67 16.76 17.35
CA SER A 97 10.56 17.09 16.44
C SER A 97 10.85 18.29 15.54
N ASP A 98 11.82 19.10 15.92
CA ASP A 98 12.01 20.43 15.34
C ASP A 98 12.51 20.32 13.90
N GLY A 99 11.83 21.07 13.04
CA GLY A 99 12.11 21.07 11.60
C GLY A 99 11.79 19.77 10.87
N MET A 100 11.25 18.72 11.53
CA MET A 100 10.97 17.42 10.88
C MET A 100 10.05 17.58 9.66
N PHE A 101 9.10 18.51 9.74
CA PHE A 101 8.14 18.80 8.67
C PHE A 101 8.53 19.98 7.78
N GLU A 102 9.77 20.49 7.87
CA GLU A 102 10.23 21.53 6.96
C GLU A 102 10.37 21.00 5.53
N HIS A 103 10.10 21.88 4.56
CA HIS A 103 10.17 21.51 3.14
C HIS A 103 11.56 20.99 2.76
N SER A 104 12.63 21.62 3.22
CA SER A 104 14.02 21.20 2.97
C SER A 104 14.27 19.76 3.42
N GLN A 105 13.75 19.38 4.60
CA GLN A 105 13.87 18.03 5.14
C GLN A 105 12.97 17.02 4.39
N LEU A 106 11.75 17.41 4.04
CA LEU A 106 10.80 16.49 3.40
C LEU A 106 11.05 16.29 1.89
N PHE A 107 11.50 17.33 1.19
CA PHE A 107 11.76 17.34 -0.25
C PHE A 107 13.18 16.93 -0.60
N GLY A 108 14.20 17.63 -0.08
CA GLY A 108 15.60 17.40 -0.44
C GLY A 108 16.36 16.48 0.52
N GLY A 109 15.85 16.32 1.74
CA GLY A 109 16.42 15.42 2.74
C GLY A 109 15.99 13.97 2.54
N THR A 110 16.84 13.05 3.02
CA THR A 110 16.52 11.64 3.17
C THR A 110 16.89 11.21 4.58
N TRP A 111 15.91 10.81 5.39
CA TRP A 111 16.19 10.34 6.74
C TRP A 111 16.97 9.01 6.69
N PRO A 112 17.81 8.72 7.70
CA PRO A 112 18.50 7.44 7.76
C PRO A 112 17.49 6.29 7.63
N TRP A 113 17.82 5.31 6.77
CA TRP A 113 16.99 4.14 6.43
C TRP A 113 15.73 4.41 5.59
N ALA A 114 15.33 5.67 5.37
CA ALA A 114 14.16 6.02 4.57
C ALA A 114 14.28 5.52 3.12
N TYR A 115 15.43 5.73 2.48
CA TYR A 115 15.68 5.25 1.11
C TYR A 115 15.51 3.73 1.00
N ALA A 116 16.16 2.98 1.90
CA ALA A 116 16.12 1.52 1.90
C ALA A 116 14.71 0.99 2.18
N ALA A 117 13.99 1.59 3.14
CA ALA A 117 12.60 1.23 3.45
C ALA A 117 11.68 1.49 2.25
N LEU A 118 11.85 2.63 1.56
CA LEU A 118 11.07 2.96 0.37
C LEU A 118 11.40 2.02 -0.80
N CYS A 119 12.67 1.70 -1.04
CA CYS A 119 13.09 0.70 -2.03
C CYS A 119 12.46 -0.67 -1.76
N PHE A 120 12.57 -1.15 -0.52
CA PHE A 120 12.05 -2.47 -0.13
C PHE A 120 10.53 -2.54 -0.30
N SER A 121 9.83 -1.45 0.08
CA SER A 121 8.39 -1.31 -0.11
C SER A 121 8.00 -1.21 -1.60
N CYS A 122 8.75 -0.48 -2.42
CA CYS A 122 8.55 -0.42 -3.87
C CYS A 122 8.70 -1.81 -4.52
N GLY A 123 9.69 -2.59 -4.08
CA GLY A 123 9.90 -3.97 -4.51
C GLY A 123 8.72 -4.87 -4.21
N TYR A 124 8.10 -4.73 -3.03
CA TYR A 124 6.83 -5.39 -2.71
C TYR A 124 5.72 -5.02 -3.69
N PHE A 125 5.46 -3.72 -3.93
CA PHE A 125 4.34 -3.31 -4.78
C PHE A 125 4.45 -3.86 -6.20
N ALA A 126 5.69 -3.96 -6.73
CA ALA A 126 5.96 -4.56 -8.03
C ALA A 126 5.70 -6.07 -8.03
N TYR A 127 6.21 -6.79 -7.02
CA TYR A 127 5.95 -8.21 -6.84
C TYR A 127 4.45 -8.51 -6.67
N ASP A 128 3.75 -7.72 -5.85
CA ASP A 128 2.35 -7.97 -5.53
C ASP A 128 1.44 -7.66 -6.73
N GLN A 129 1.76 -6.62 -7.51
CA GLN A 129 1.12 -6.39 -8.80
C GLN A 129 1.33 -7.57 -9.76
N TRP A 130 2.54 -8.13 -9.82
CA TRP A 130 2.82 -9.33 -10.60
C TRP A 130 1.99 -10.53 -10.14
N ASP A 131 1.97 -10.85 -8.84
CA ASP A 131 1.21 -11.97 -8.26
C ASP A 131 -0.29 -11.81 -8.52
N MET A 132 -0.84 -10.60 -8.33
CA MET A 132 -2.25 -10.30 -8.65
C MET A 132 -2.58 -10.50 -10.13
N LEU A 133 -1.67 -10.13 -11.04
CA LEU A 133 -1.86 -10.31 -12.49
C LEU A 133 -1.80 -11.78 -12.87
N GLN A 134 -0.81 -12.51 -12.36
CA GLN A 134 -0.62 -13.95 -12.61
C GLN A 134 -1.84 -14.76 -12.16
N TYR A 135 -2.32 -14.52 -10.93
CA TYR A 135 -3.43 -15.27 -10.36
C TYR A 135 -4.80 -14.60 -10.57
N ARG A 136 -4.85 -13.51 -11.34
CA ARG A 136 -6.07 -12.76 -11.67
C ARG A 136 -6.89 -12.32 -10.45
N LEU A 137 -6.20 -11.88 -9.39
CA LEU A 137 -6.75 -11.48 -8.09
C LEU A 137 -7.38 -10.09 -8.07
N TYR A 138 -7.92 -9.66 -9.21
CA TYR A 138 -8.52 -8.35 -9.42
C TYR A 138 -9.89 -8.47 -10.09
N SER A 139 -10.72 -7.44 -9.93
CA SER A 139 -12.07 -7.38 -10.47
C SER A 139 -12.41 -5.98 -10.99
N GLY A 140 -13.35 -5.90 -11.93
CA GLY A 140 -13.79 -4.66 -12.56
C GLY A 140 -12.95 -4.24 -13.78
N TRP A 141 -13.45 -3.22 -14.48
CA TRP A 141 -12.76 -2.62 -15.63
C TRP A 141 -11.58 -1.74 -15.20
N ILE A 142 -11.72 -1.03 -14.08
CA ILE A 142 -10.65 -0.27 -13.41
C ILE A 142 -10.47 -0.87 -12.01
N PRO A 143 -9.61 -1.89 -11.86
CA PRO A 143 -9.40 -2.52 -10.56
C PRO A 143 -8.67 -1.56 -9.62
N ALA A 144 -9.38 -1.09 -8.59
CA ALA A 144 -8.86 -0.09 -7.64
C ALA A 144 -7.51 -0.51 -7.02
N ILE A 145 -7.34 -1.80 -6.72
CA ILE A 145 -6.08 -2.34 -6.18
C ILE A 145 -4.92 -2.27 -7.18
N LEU A 146 -5.14 -2.50 -8.48
CA LEU A 146 -4.07 -2.37 -9.48
C LEU A 146 -3.74 -0.90 -9.76
N VAL A 147 -4.76 -0.02 -9.74
CA VAL A 147 -4.53 1.44 -9.84
C VAL A 147 -3.71 1.95 -8.65
N HIS A 148 -4.01 1.47 -7.44
CA HIS A 148 -3.24 1.78 -6.24
C HIS A 148 -1.75 1.43 -6.43
N HIS A 149 -1.44 0.21 -6.88
CA HIS A 149 -0.07 -0.23 -7.10
C HIS A 149 0.62 0.58 -8.19
N LEU A 150 -0.07 0.87 -9.30
CA LEU A 150 0.48 1.68 -10.38
C LEU A 150 0.86 3.10 -9.91
N VAL A 151 -0.01 3.75 -9.15
CA VAL A 151 0.25 5.09 -8.59
C VAL A 151 1.47 5.05 -7.65
N LEU A 152 1.51 4.06 -6.75
CA LEU A 152 2.64 3.90 -5.83
C LEU A 152 3.95 3.63 -6.57
N LEU A 153 3.96 2.73 -7.56
CA LEU A 153 5.14 2.44 -8.36
C LEU A 153 5.66 3.69 -9.07
N ILE A 154 4.79 4.48 -9.68
CA ILE A 154 5.17 5.72 -10.36
C ILE A 154 5.76 6.74 -9.36
N CYS A 155 5.06 7.02 -8.26
CA CYS A 155 5.48 8.00 -7.27
C CYS A 155 6.78 7.59 -6.55
N PHE A 156 6.88 6.33 -6.12
CA PHE A 156 8.05 5.82 -5.40
C PHE A 156 9.27 5.79 -6.32
N THR A 157 9.10 5.34 -7.55
CA THR A 157 10.22 5.24 -8.49
C THR A 157 10.73 6.62 -8.90
N LEU A 158 9.85 7.60 -9.12
CA LEU A 158 10.31 8.98 -9.35
C LEU A 158 11.12 9.50 -8.17
N ALA A 159 10.61 9.31 -6.94
CA ALA A 159 11.30 9.76 -5.73
C ALA A 159 12.66 9.09 -5.55
N LEU A 160 12.75 7.78 -5.80
CA LEU A 160 14.01 7.01 -5.76
C LEU A 160 14.97 7.44 -6.86
N TYR A 161 14.45 7.73 -8.06
CA TYR A 161 15.28 8.13 -9.20
C TYR A 161 15.84 9.54 -9.01
N ARG A 162 15.04 10.47 -8.52
CA ARG A 162 15.46 11.86 -8.32
C ARG A 162 16.05 12.13 -6.94
N ASN A 163 15.98 11.16 -6.03
CA ASN A 163 16.37 11.29 -4.63
C ASN A 163 15.71 12.49 -3.93
N VAL A 164 14.42 12.69 -4.20
CA VAL A 164 13.60 13.78 -3.63
C VAL A 164 12.28 13.21 -3.14
N THR A 165 11.62 13.91 -2.22
CA THR A 165 10.30 13.56 -1.65
C THR A 165 10.21 12.22 -0.92
N ILE A 166 11.34 11.53 -0.70
CA ILE A 166 11.39 10.23 -0.03
C ILE A 166 10.76 10.31 1.36
N ASN A 167 11.07 11.35 2.12
CA ASN A 167 10.53 11.55 3.46
C ASN A 167 9.00 11.81 3.44
N TYR A 168 8.47 12.51 2.43
CA TYR A 168 7.01 12.59 2.24
C TYR A 168 6.42 11.19 2.06
N LEU A 169 7.02 10.35 1.21
CA LEU A 169 6.52 9.00 0.95
C LEU A 169 6.61 8.09 2.18
N ILE A 170 7.68 8.18 2.98
CA ILE A 170 7.76 7.49 4.28
C ILE A 170 6.61 7.88 5.21
N LEU A 171 6.27 9.18 5.28
CA LEU A 171 5.13 9.63 6.07
C LEU A 171 3.80 9.09 5.52
N THR A 172 3.64 8.97 4.19
CA THR A 172 2.43 8.36 3.62
C THR A 172 2.34 6.85 3.88
N LEU A 173 3.46 6.15 4.08
CA LEU A 173 3.54 4.73 4.40
C LEU A 173 3.14 4.41 5.85
N ILE A 174 2.92 5.40 6.72
CA ILE A 174 2.26 5.20 8.03
C ILE A 174 0.91 4.48 7.85
N CYS A 175 0.27 4.63 6.68
CA CYS A 175 -1.00 3.95 6.39
C CYS A 175 -0.90 2.42 6.33
N GLU A 176 0.31 1.85 6.25
CA GLU A 176 0.53 0.40 6.36
C GLU A 176 0.19 -0.15 7.75
N LEU A 177 0.20 0.68 8.80
CA LEU A 177 -0.26 0.26 10.14
C LEU A 177 -1.72 -0.17 10.11
N HIS A 178 -2.54 0.53 9.32
CA HIS A 178 -3.93 0.14 9.11
C HIS A 178 -4.05 -1.09 8.22
N SER A 179 -3.20 -1.23 7.20
CA SER A 179 -3.16 -2.42 6.33
C SER A 179 -2.94 -3.72 7.13
N ILE A 180 -2.17 -3.71 8.23
CA ILE A 180 -2.02 -4.86 9.13
C ILE A 180 -3.39 -5.38 9.60
N PHE A 181 -4.21 -4.50 10.19
CA PHE A 181 -5.52 -4.87 10.72
C PHE A 181 -6.48 -5.30 9.62
N LEU A 182 -6.41 -4.65 8.45
CA LEU A 182 -7.19 -5.03 7.28
C LEU A 182 -6.85 -6.44 6.80
N HIS A 183 -5.57 -6.78 6.68
CA HIS A 183 -5.13 -8.10 6.22
C HIS A 183 -5.37 -9.20 7.26
N VAL A 184 -5.17 -8.92 8.55
CA VAL A 184 -5.53 -9.86 9.64
C VAL A 184 -7.02 -10.18 9.59
N ARG A 185 -7.87 -9.15 9.50
CA ARG A 185 -9.33 -9.33 9.34
C ARG A 185 -9.66 -10.16 8.11
N ARG A 186 -9.01 -9.87 6.97
CA ARG A 186 -9.24 -10.58 5.71
C ARG A 186 -8.86 -12.06 5.82
N LEU A 187 -7.70 -12.38 6.38
CA LEU A 187 -7.25 -13.77 6.59
C LEU A 187 -8.17 -14.53 7.56
N ARG A 188 -8.55 -13.91 8.68
CA ARG A 188 -9.49 -14.51 9.64
C ARG A 188 -10.81 -14.89 8.97
N ARG A 189 -11.35 -14.00 8.13
CA ARG A 189 -12.60 -14.27 7.38
C ARG A 189 -12.44 -15.36 6.33
N MET A 190 -11.25 -15.50 5.72
CA MET A 190 -10.93 -16.58 4.80
C MET A 190 -10.82 -17.93 5.52
N ALA A 191 -10.30 -17.94 6.75
CA ALA A 191 -10.24 -19.12 7.61
C ALA A 191 -11.62 -19.57 8.17
N GLY A 192 -12.71 -18.91 7.78
CA GLY A 192 -14.07 -19.26 8.20
C GLY A 192 -14.46 -18.75 9.60
N VAL A 193 -13.54 -18.13 10.34
CA VAL A 193 -13.80 -17.59 11.69
C VAL A 193 -14.61 -16.30 11.55
N ARG A 194 -15.92 -16.38 11.79
CA ARG A 194 -16.88 -15.28 11.56
C ARG A 194 -17.68 -14.88 12.80
N ASP A 195 -17.36 -15.43 13.97
CA ASP A 195 -18.12 -15.19 15.22
C ASP A 195 -18.09 -13.72 15.64
N ALA A 196 -19.13 -13.00 15.23
CA ALA A 196 -19.30 -11.57 15.48
C ALA A 196 -19.47 -11.24 16.97
N GLU A 197 -19.91 -12.21 17.76
CA GLU A 197 -20.05 -12.09 19.21
C GLU A 197 -18.73 -12.16 19.98
N SER A 198 -17.65 -12.63 19.33
CA SER A 198 -16.36 -12.72 20.00
C SER A 198 -15.80 -11.33 20.33
N PHE A 199 -15.25 -11.19 21.55
CA PHE A 199 -14.51 -10.00 21.96
C PHE A 199 -13.41 -9.62 20.95
N ILE A 200 -12.79 -10.63 20.33
CA ILE A 200 -11.77 -10.49 19.29
C ILE A 200 -12.28 -9.68 18.09
N VAL A 201 -13.49 -9.96 17.59
CA VAL A 201 -14.06 -9.23 16.44
C VAL A 201 -14.38 -7.77 16.80
N LYS A 202 -14.85 -7.50 18.02
CA LYS A 202 -15.11 -6.12 18.50
C LYS A 202 -13.83 -5.30 18.62
N VAL A 203 -12.76 -5.90 19.16
CA VAL A 203 -11.43 -5.27 19.25
C VAL A 203 -10.86 -5.03 17.85
N GLU A 204 -10.93 -6.03 16.97
CA GLU A 204 -10.48 -5.91 15.58
C GLU A 204 -11.16 -4.73 14.87
N TRP A 205 -12.48 -4.61 14.98
CA TRP A 205 -13.22 -3.50 14.38
C TRP A 205 -12.81 -2.13 14.93
N THR A 206 -12.67 -2.03 16.25
CA THR A 206 -12.24 -0.80 16.92
C THR A 206 -10.86 -0.38 16.42
N LEU A 207 -9.90 -1.32 16.40
CA LEU A 207 -8.55 -1.07 15.92
C LEU A 207 -8.53 -0.72 14.43
N ASN A 208 -9.35 -1.38 13.62
CA ASN A 208 -9.41 -1.13 12.19
C ASN A 208 -9.94 0.29 11.88
N TRP A 209 -10.97 0.76 12.59
CA TRP A 209 -11.48 2.13 12.44
C TRP A 209 -10.53 3.19 12.98
N LEU A 210 -9.94 2.93 14.15
CA LEU A 210 -8.97 3.83 14.76
C LEU A 210 -7.76 4.00 13.84
N THR A 211 -7.19 2.91 13.35
CA THR A 211 -6.04 2.95 12.44
C THR A 211 -6.39 3.51 11.08
N PHE A 212 -7.58 3.23 10.53
CA PHE A 212 -8.06 3.88 9.29
C PHE A 212 -8.04 5.40 9.42
N THR A 213 -8.51 5.90 10.57
CA THR A 213 -8.62 7.34 10.81
C THR A 213 -7.25 7.98 11.05
N PHE A 214 -6.48 7.46 12.01
CA PHE A 214 -5.26 8.11 12.49
C PHE A 214 -3.98 7.71 11.75
N ALA A 215 -3.94 6.53 11.13
CA ALA A 215 -2.76 6.09 10.38
C ALA A 215 -2.89 6.29 8.86
N ARG A 216 -4.12 6.37 8.33
CA ARG A 216 -4.37 6.52 6.89
C ARG A 216 -5.00 7.86 6.54
N PHE A 217 -6.22 8.13 6.99
CA PHE A 217 -6.97 9.31 6.55
C PHE A 217 -6.31 10.63 6.99
N VAL A 218 -6.08 10.81 8.30
CA VAL A 218 -5.49 12.06 8.82
C VAL A 218 -4.10 12.33 8.24
N PRO A 219 -3.13 11.39 8.24
CA PRO A 219 -1.82 11.64 7.67
C PRO A 219 -1.87 12.00 6.19
N HIS A 220 -2.69 11.33 5.38
CA HIS A 220 -2.79 11.64 3.95
C HIS A 220 -3.38 13.04 3.70
N ILE A 221 -4.36 13.47 4.48
CA ILE A 221 -4.88 14.85 4.41
C ILE A 221 -3.80 15.86 4.83
N LEU A 222 -3.08 15.61 5.93
CA LEU A 222 -2.01 16.49 6.40
C LEU A 222 -0.88 16.62 5.39
N ILE A 223 -0.45 15.52 4.77
CA ILE A 223 0.57 15.54 3.72
C ILE A 223 0.07 16.29 2.49
N THR A 224 -1.18 16.12 2.10
CA THR A 224 -1.78 16.87 0.99
C THR A 224 -1.79 18.37 1.28
N ALA A 225 -2.24 18.77 2.47
CA ALA A 225 -2.20 20.16 2.91
C ALA A 225 -0.76 20.70 2.90
N LYS A 226 0.20 19.90 3.38
CA LYS A 226 1.61 20.30 3.39
C LYS A 226 2.18 20.53 1.99
N LEU A 227 1.88 19.65 1.03
CA LEU A 227 2.29 19.82 -0.36
C LEU A 227 1.72 21.11 -0.97
N ILE A 228 0.46 21.43 -0.67
CA ILE A 228 -0.18 22.67 -1.14
C ILE A 228 0.47 23.89 -0.50
N MET A 229 0.73 23.86 0.82
CA MET A 229 1.37 24.97 1.54
C MET A 229 2.81 25.21 1.07
N ASP A 230 3.53 24.15 0.73
CA ASP A 230 4.91 24.24 0.24
C ASP A 230 4.97 24.38 -1.28
N ALA A 231 3.86 24.46 -2.01
CA ALA A 231 3.84 24.43 -3.47
C ALA A 231 4.77 25.47 -4.11
N SER A 232 4.91 26.66 -3.51
CA SER A 232 5.80 27.72 -3.98
C SER A 232 7.30 27.44 -3.76
N LYS A 233 7.63 26.45 -2.92
CA LYS A 233 9.01 26.05 -2.59
C LYS A 233 9.53 24.92 -3.48
N PHE A 234 8.63 24.23 -4.18
CA PHE A 234 9.04 23.24 -5.18
C PHE A 234 9.62 23.93 -6.40
N ASP A 235 10.71 23.37 -6.92
CA ASP A 235 11.26 23.79 -8.21
C ASP A 235 10.26 23.55 -9.34
N LYS A 236 10.47 24.22 -10.50
CA LYS A 236 9.62 24.10 -11.71
C LYS A 236 9.83 22.75 -12.42
N GLY A 237 9.51 21.65 -11.73
CA GLY A 237 9.65 20.29 -12.22
C GLY A 237 8.34 19.49 -12.15
N VAL A 238 8.48 18.18 -12.34
CA VAL A 238 7.35 17.22 -12.37
C VAL A 238 6.96 16.72 -10.97
N GLU A 239 7.77 17.02 -9.96
CA GLU A 239 7.67 16.51 -8.60
C GLU A 239 6.37 16.94 -7.92
N LEU A 240 6.06 18.25 -7.92
CA LEU A 240 4.85 18.76 -7.28
C LEU A 240 3.57 18.28 -8.00
N PRO A 241 3.44 18.40 -9.34
CA PRO A 241 2.26 17.87 -10.05
C PRO A 241 2.07 16.38 -9.78
N LEU A 242 3.15 15.58 -9.80
CA LEU A 242 3.04 14.15 -9.56
C LEU A 242 2.69 13.83 -8.10
N ALA A 243 3.28 14.54 -7.13
CA ALA A 243 2.96 14.36 -5.72
C ALA A 243 1.49 14.71 -5.43
N LEU A 244 0.98 15.82 -5.97
CA LEU A 244 -0.43 16.19 -5.84
C LEU A 244 -1.36 15.18 -6.51
N PHE A 245 -1.00 14.70 -7.71
CA PHE A 245 -1.76 13.65 -8.40
C PHE A 245 -1.79 12.35 -7.60
N GLY A 246 -0.63 11.90 -7.11
CA GLY A 246 -0.50 10.71 -6.27
C GLY A 246 -1.35 10.82 -5.00
N MET A 247 -1.28 11.95 -4.30
CA MET A 247 -2.10 12.20 -3.11
C MET A 247 -3.60 12.27 -3.43
N ALA A 248 -4.00 12.89 -4.54
CA ALA A 248 -5.40 12.93 -4.96
C ALA A 248 -5.94 11.51 -5.26
N ALA A 249 -5.19 10.71 -6.01
CA ALA A 249 -5.55 9.32 -6.32
C ALA A 249 -5.63 8.47 -5.04
N MET A 250 -4.64 8.59 -4.15
CA MET A 250 -4.61 7.85 -2.88
C MET A 250 -5.76 8.23 -1.94
N ASN A 251 -6.08 9.52 -1.82
CA ASN A 251 -7.22 9.97 -1.02
C ASN A 251 -8.56 9.47 -1.60
N LEU A 252 -8.72 9.47 -2.93
CA LEU A 252 -9.91 8.90 -3.56
C LEU A 252 -10.06 7.41 -3.27
N LEU A 253 -8.98 6.64 -3.37
CA LEU A 253 -8.95 5.22 -3.04
C LEU A 253 -9.26 4.98 -1.55
N ASN A 254 -8.76 5.84 -0.66
CA ASN A 254 -9.08 5.78 0.77
C ASN A 254 -10.58 6.02 1.05
N VAL A 255 -11.23 6.92 0.30
CA VAL A 255 -12.69 7.14 0.40
C VAL A 255 -13.44 5.87 0.00
N PHE A 256 -13.08 5.23 -1.12
CA PHE A 256 -13.70 3.96 -1.52
C PHE A 256 -13.49 2.86 -0.47
N LEU A 257 -12.27 2.75 0.07
CA LEU A 257 -11.99 1.80 1.15
C LEU A 257 -12.83 2.09 2.41
N GLY A 258 -13.00 3.37 2.77
CA GLY A 258 -13.83 3.77 3.90
C GLY A 258 -15.31 3.41 3.71
N ILE A 259 -15.84 3.58 2.50
CA ILE A 259 -17.20 3.16 2.14
C ILE A 259 -17.34 1.63 2.27
N ASP A 260 -16.38 0.87 1.73
CA ASP A 260 -16.38 -0.60 1.83
C ASP A 260 -16.30 -1.08 3.28
N LEU A 261 -15.48 -0.40 4.10
CA LEU A 261 -15.36 -0.68 5.51
C LEU A 261 -16.67 -0.45 6.26
N PHE A 262 -17.31 0.70 6.03
CA PHE A 262 -18.61 1.05 6.60
C PHE A 262 -19.71 0.07 6.20
N ASN A 263 -19.78 -0.28 4.91
CA ASN A 263 -20.72 -1.27 4.41
C ASN A 263 -20.50 -2.64 5.05
N ALA A 264 -19.25 -3.02 5.31
CA ALA A 264 -18.94 -4.27 5.98
C ALA A 264 -19.34 -4.27 7.46
N VAL A 265 -19.22 -3.14 8.19
CA VAL A 265 -19.76 -3.01 9.56
C VAL A 265 -21.27 -3.19 9.53
N LYS A 266 -21.96 -2.44 8.65
CA LYS A 266 -23.42 -2.46 8.55
C LYS A 266 -23.93 -3.86 8.24
N LYS A 267 -23.26 -4.58 7.34
CA LYS A 267 -23.59 -5.97 7.00
C LYS A 267 -23.45 -6.89 8.23
N GLU A 268 -22.36 -6.80 8.97
CA GLU A 268 -22.13 -7.65 10.15
C GLU A 268 -23.12 -7.34 11.29
N SER A 269 -23.44 -6.07 11.52
CA SER A 269 -24.49 -5.67 12.49
C SER A 269 -25.89 -6.19 12.10
N ASN A 270 -26.23 -6.17 10.82
CA ASN A 270 -27.50 -6.70 10.33
C ASN A 270 -27.60 -8.23 10.46
N TYR A 271 -26.49 -8.97 10.28
CA TYR A 271 -26.48 -10.42 10.52
C TYR A 271 -26.74 -10.73 12.00
N GLN A 272 -26.12 -10.00 12.92
CA GLN A 272 -26.35 -10.17 14.37
C GLN A 272 -27.82 -9.97 14.74
N LYS A 273 -28.45 -8.92 14.20
CA LYS A 273 -29.87 -8.64 14.49
C LYS A 273 -30.80 -9.76 14.02
N ASN A 274 -30.52 -10.36 12.87
CA ASN A 274 -31.34 -11.43 12.32
C ASN A 274 -31.10 -12.78 13.00
N ASP A 275 -29.88 -13.07 13.44
CA ASP A 275 -29.54 -14.31 14.16
C ASP A 275 -30.22 -14.35 15.53
N HIS A 276 -30.22 -13.23 16.26
CA HIS A 276 -30.96 -13.10 17.52
C HIS A 276 -32.48 -13.31 17.35
N LEU A 277 -33.09 -12.82 16.27
CA LEU A 277 -34.51 -12.98 15.99
C LEU A 277 -34.91 -14.41 15.59
N HIS A 278 -33.95 -15.25 15.17
CA HIS A 278 -34.20 -16.66 14.83
C HIS A 278 -34.00 -17.61 16.02
N HIS A 279 -33.42 -17.12 17.12
CA HIS A 279 -33.15 -17.87 18.35
C HIS A 279 -34.08 -17.51 19.52
N GLU A 280 -35.03 -16.59 19.33
CA GLU A 280 -36.21 -16.36 20.20
C GLU A 280 -37.44 -17.07 19.64
#